data_AF-A0A4V6Q9W0-F1
#
_entry.id   AF-A0A4V6Q9W0-F1
#
_cell.length_a   1.000
_cell.length_b   1.000
_cell.length_c   1.000
_cell.angle_alpha   90.00
_cell.angle_beta   90.00
_cell.angle_gamma   90.00
#
_symmetry.space_group_name_H-M   'P 1'
#
loop_
_entity.id
_entity.type
_entity.pdbx_description
1 polymer ?
#
loop_
_entity_poly.entity_id
_entity_poly.type
_entity_poly.pdbx_seq_one_letter_code
_entity_poly.pdbx_strand_id
1 'polypeptide(L)'
;MNSSAPSNTGDPEKKDRRYKFVATVWRSGELTSLNDIFDIIPRSVVAADLGVNYERFTRKLLKPGGFYFREIERLSVLLDIPFEELSKLVAITIQNK
;
A
#
# COMPACT_ATOMS: atom_id res chain seq x y z
N MET A 1 -17.76 7.28 -40.74
CA MET A 1 -17.82 8.07 -39.49
C MET A 1 -17.48 7.14 -38.36
N ASN A 2 -16.22 7.12 -37.91
CA ASN A 2 -15.81 6.31 -36.77
C ASN A 2 -15.99 7.15 -35.51
N SER A 3 -17.06 6.90 -34.76
CA SER A 3 -17.26 7.51 -33.44
C SER A 3 -16.70 6.57 -32.39
N SER A 4 -15.54 6.95 -31.88
CA SER A 4 -14.92 6.43 -30.67
C SER A 4 -15.78 6.74 -29.45
N ALA A 5 -15.97 5.75 -28.59
CA ALA A 5 -16.14 5.96 -27.16
C ALA A 5 -15.53 4.74 -26.44
N PRO A 6 -14.43 4.88 -25.68
CA PRO A 6 -14.08 3.83 -24.73
C PRO A 6 -15.10 3.90 -23.60
N SER A 7 -15.85 2.80 -23.43
CA SER A 7 -16.77 2.59 -22.32
C SER A 7 -15.99 2.69 -20.99
N ASN A 8 -16.26 3.75 -20.24
CA ASN A 8 -15.86 3.87 -18.84
C ASN A 8 -16.71 2.92 -17.99
N THR A 9 -16.28 1.66 -17.92
CA THR A 9 -16.82 0.68 -16.97
C THR A 9 -15.71 0.36 -15.99
N GLY A 10 -15.69 1.07 -14.86
CA GLY A 10 -14.83 0.73 -13.73
C GLY A 10 -15.39 -0.50 -13.03
N ASP A 11 -15.12 -1.68 -13.58
CA ASP A 11 -15.34 -2.94 -12.87
C ASP A 11 -14.44 -2.99 -11.62
N PRO A 12 -14.93 -3.44 -10.45
CA PRO A 12 -14.11 -3.61 -9.25
C PRO A 12 -13.07 -4.75 -9.34
N GLU A 13 -12.74 -5.24 -10.54
CA GLU A 13 -12.00 -6.48 -10.75
C GLU A 13 -10.64 -6.30 -11.44
N LYS A 14 -9.63 -6.02 -10.60
CA LYS A 14 -8.34 -6.74 -10.51
C LYS A 14 -7.39 -5.88 -9.68
N LYS A 15 -7.57 -5.91 -8.36
CA LYS A 15 -6.52 -5.49 -7.43
C LYS A 15 -5.23 -6.23 -7.83
N ASP A 16 -4.11 -5.52 -7.95
CA ASP A 16 -2.84 -6.12 -8.37
C ASP A 16 -2.57 -7.39 -7.54
N ARG A 17 -2.23 -8.51 -8.21
CA ARG A 17 -2.00 -9.81 -7.55
C ARG A 17 -0.96 -9.72 -6.43
N ARG A 18 -0.04 -8.75 -6.52
CA ARG A 18 0.96 -8.46 -5.50
C ARG A 18 0.34 -8.06 -4.16
N TYR A 19 -0.83 -7.41 -4.13
CA TYR A 19 -1.55 -7.14 -2.88
C TYR A 19 -1.97 -8.42 -2.16
N LYS A 20 -2.52 -9.38 -2.91
CA LYS A 20 -2.89 -10.68 -2.34
C LYS A 20 -1.65 -11.44 -1.83
N PHE A 21 -0.53 -11.32 -2.54
CA PHE A 21 0.72 -11.94 -2.13
C PHE A 21 1.29 -11.28 -0.86
N VAL A 22 1.30 -9.94 -0.76
CA VAL A 22 1.65 -9.22 0.47
C VAL A 22 0.81 -9.71 1.66
N ALA A 23 -0.51 -9.80 1.51
CA ALA A 23 -1.38 -10.28 2.58
C ALA A 23 -1.08 -11.74 2.97
N THR A 24 -0.61 -12.56 2.02
CA THR A 24 -0.21 -13.95 2.28
C THR A 24 1.10 -14.01 3.07
N VAL A 25 2.10 -13.22 2.68
CA VAL A 25 3.39 -13.11 3.39
C VAL A 25 3.21 -12.53 4.79
N TRP A 26 2.30 -11.56 4.94
CA TRP A 26 1.91 -11.06 6.27
C TRP A 26 1.32 -12.17 7.14
N ARG A 27 0.38 -12.97 6.61
CA ARG A 27 -0.24 -14.09 7.34
C ARG A 27 0.76 -15.19 7.72
N SER A 28 1.84 -15.38 6.97
CA SER A 28 2.89 -16.35 7.34
C SER A 28 3.82 -15.85 8.46
N GLY A 29 3.75 -14.56 8.80
CA GLY A 29 4.60 -13.94 9.83
C GLY A 29 5.99 -13.54 9.34
N GLU A 30 6.25 -13.60 8.03
CA GLU A 30 7.55 -13.25 7.43
C GLU A 30 7.73 -11.74 7.22
N LEU A 31 6.65 -10.96 7.34
CA LEU A 31 6.66 -9.52 7.16
C LEU A 31 7.08 -8.84 8.46
N THR A 32 8.34 -8.41 8.56
CA THR A 32 8.95 -7.89 9.80
C THR A 32 9.10 -6.37 9.81
N SER A 33 9.06 -5.74 8.63
CA SER A 33 9.18 -4.29 8.48
C SER A 33 8.18 -3.75 7.46
N LEU A 34 7.88 -2.44 7.55
CA LEU A 34 7.06 -1.76 6.56
C LEU A 34 7.70 -1.80 5.15
N ASN A 35 9.04 -1.90 5.06
CA ASN A 35 9.75 -1.91 3.79
C ASN A 35 9.60 -3.24 3.04
N ASP A 36 9.46 -4.38 3.74
CA ASP A 36 9.34 -5.71 3.13
C ASP A 36 8.09 -5.78 2.22
N ILE A 37 7.05 -4.99 2.54
CA ILE A 37 5.86 -4.82 1.71
C ILE A 37 6.25 -4.32 0.32
N PHE A 38 7.15 -3.34 0.26
CA PHE A 38 7.51 -2.64 -0.97
C PHE A 38 8.56 -3.37 -1.80
N ASP A 39 9.15 -4.43 -1.27
CA ASP A 39 9.95 -5.39 -2.05
C ASP A 39 9.03 -6.31 -2.88
N ILE A 40 7.79 -6.53 -2.43
CA ILE A 40 6.78 -7.32 -3.13
C ILE A 40 5.98 -6.47 -4.13
N ILE A 41 5.52 -5.29 -3.69
CA ILE A 41 4.72 -4.39 -4.52
C ILE A 41 5.39 -3.01 -4.67
N PRO A 42 5.58 -2.52 -5.92
CA PRO A 42 6.22 -1.23 -6.13
C PRO A 42 5.46 -0.09 -5.46
N ARG A 43 6.22 0.82 -4.83
CA ARG A 43 5.69 2.05 -4.21
C ARG A 43 4.87 2.90 -5.18
N SER A 44 5.21 2.88 -6.46
CA SER A 44 4.49 3.62 -7.52
C SER A 44 3.08 3.11 -7.73
N VAL A 45 2.91 1.78 -7.71
CA VAL A 45 1.59 1.13 -7.80
C VAL A 45 0.77 1.50 -6.56
N VAL A 46 1.35 1.36 -5.36
CA VAL A 46 0.66 1.72 -4.11
C VAL A 46 0.28 3.20 -4.07
N ALA A 47 1.16 4.10 -4.49
CA ALA A 47 0.87 5.52 -4.52
C ALA A 47 -0.27 5.85 -5.52
N ALA A 48 -0.26 5.24 -6.71
CA ALA A 48 -1.31 5.40 -7.71
C ALA A 48 -2.66 4.91 -7.18
N ASP A 49 -2.71 3.71 -6.60
CA ASP A 49 -3.94 3.09 -6.08
C ASP A 49 -4.49 3.82 -4.84
N LEU A 50 -3.61 4.43 -4.03
CA LEU A 50 -4.02 5.34 -2.96
C LEU A 50 -4.41 6.73 -3.46
N GLY A 51 -4.20 7.06 -4.73
CA GLY A 51 -4.41 8.41 -5.27
C GLY A 51 -3.57 9.47 -4.54
N VAL A 52 -2.33 9.13 -4.15
CA VAL A 52 -1.40 10.04 -3.47
C VAL A 52 -0.18 10.33 -4.35
N ASN A 53 0.44 11.48 -4.12
CA ASN A 53 1.68 11.82 -4.81
C ASN A 53 2.81 10.84 -4.42
N TYR A 54 3.46 10.25 -5.42
CA TYR A 54 4.52 9.25 -5.27
C TYR A 54 5.70 9.72 -4.42
N GLU A 55 6.20 10.94 -4.65
CA GLU A 55 7.33 11.48 -3.91
C GLU A 55 6.98 11.75 -2.45
N ARG A 56 5.77 12.29 -2.20
CA ARG A 56 5.25 12.47 -0.84
C ARG A 56 5.13 11.12 -0.12
N PHE A 57 4.60 10.11 -0.78
CA PHE A 57 4.49 8.76 -0.23
C PHE A 57 5.88 8.16 0.07
N THR A 58 6.79 8.23 -0.89
CA THR A 58 8.16 7.71 -0.75
C THR A 58 8.91 8.40 0.39
N ARG A 59 8.75 9.72 0.56
CA ARG A 59 9.34 10.45 1.71
C ARG A 59 8.79 9.96 3.05
N LYS A 60 7.50 9.61 3.13
CA LYS A 60 6.92 9.04 4.34
C LYS A 60 7.42 7.63 4.63
N LEU A 61 7.71 6.82 3.62
CA LEU A 61 8.38 5.53 3.84
C LEU A 61 9.79 5.70 4.39
N LEU A 62 10.52 6.72 3.91
CA LEU A 62 11.84 7.07 4.45
C LEU A 62 11.77 7.71 5.84
N LYS A 63 10.67 8.40 6.17
CA LYS A 63 10.42 9.04 7.47
C LYS A 63 9.01 8.66 7.98
N PRO A 64 8.83 7.46 8.55
CA PRO A 64 7.50 6.90 8.86
C PRO A 64 6.71 7.69 9.90
N GLY A 65 7.37 8.48 10.76
CA GLY A 65 6.69 9.39 11.69
C GLY A 65 5.82 10.47 11.01
N GLY A 66 5.95 10.66 9.69
CA GLY A 66 5.09 11.55 8.92
C GLY A 66 3.77 10.92 8.42
N PHE A 67 3.51 9.64 8.70
CA PHE A 67 2.23 9.01 8.37
C PHE A 67 1.11 9.51 9.29
N TYR A 68 0.00 9.93 8.68
CA TYR A 68 -1.24 10.14 9.43
C TYR A 68 -1.97 8.82 9.60
N PHE A 69 -2.69 8.64 10.72
CA PHE A 69 -3.48 7.42 10.94
C PHE A 69 -4.45 7.09 9.80
N ARG A 70 -5.08 8.12 9.21
CA ARG A 70 -5.94 7.94 8.03
C ARG A 70 -5.19 7.37 6.81
N GLU A 71 -3.91 7.70 6.63
CA GLU A 71 -3.12 7.12 5.54
C GLU A 71 -2.77 5.66 5.82
N ILE A 72 -2.52 5.31 7.09
CA ILE A 72 -2.29 3.92 7.52
C ILE A 72 -3.58 3.10 7.35
N GLU A 73 -4.74 3.64 7.71
CA GLU A 73 -6.06 3.00 7.48
C GLU A 73 -6.32 2.74 5.98
N ARG A 74 -6.03 3.71 5.12
CA ARG A 74 -6.19 3.51 3.67
C ARG A 74 -5.23 2.45 3.13
N LEU A 75 -3.98 2.45 3.61
CA LEU A 75 -3.02 1.39 3.30
C LEU A 75 -3.49 0.02 3.80
N SER A 76 -4.07 -0.06 4.99
CA SER A 76 -4.50 -1.32 5.60
C SER A 76 -5.58 -2.00 4.74
N VAL A 77 -6.57 -1.22 4.28
CA VAL A 77 -7.61 -1.68 3.34
C VAL A 77 -7.01 -2.09 1.99
N LEU A 78 -6.03 -1.34 1.51
CA LEU A 78 -5.38 -1.62 0.22
C LEU A 78 -4.51 -2.88 0.29
N LEU A 79 -3.80 -3.11 1.39
CA LEU A 79 -2.90 -4.25 1.58
C LEU A 79 -3.61 -5.51 2.11
N ASP A 80 -4.88 -5.40 2.54
CA ASP A 80 -5.61 -6.48 3.23
C ASP A 80 -4.87 -6.95 4.50
N ILE A 81 -4.35 -5.97 5.25
CA ILE A 81 -3.70 -6.16 6.55
C ILE A 81 -4.51 -5.37 7.58
N PRO A 82 -4.81 -5.92 8.77
CA PRO A 82 -5.50 -5.17 9.82
C PRO A 82 -4.77 -3.87 10.19
N PHE A 83 -5.53 -2.81 10.43
CA PHE A 83 -4.98 -1.49 10.77
C PHE A 83 -4.01 -1.53 11.97
N GLU A 84 -4.36 -2.29 13.01
CA GLU A 84 -3.52 -2.45 14.20
C GLU A 84 -2.14 -3.05 13.84
N GLU A 85 -2.14 -4.10 13.04
CA GLU A 85 -0.93 -4.80 12.61
C GLU A 85 -0.05 -3.93 11.70
N LEU A 86 -0.67 -3.23 10.75
CA LEU A 86 0.06 -2.29 9.92
C LEU A 86 0.62 -1.12 10.74
N SER A 87 -0.13 -0.65 11.74
CA SER A 87 0.33 0.40 12.65
C SER A 87 1.52 -0.07 13.49
N LYS A 88 1.53 -1.33 13.94
CA LYS A 88 2.69 -1.94 14.63
C LYS A 88 3.93 -1.94 13.73
N LEU A 89 3.80 -2.35 12.46
CA LEU A 89 4.93 -2.33 11.50
C LEU A 89 5.47 -0.91 11.28
N VAL A 90 4.58 0.08 11.15
CA VAL A 90 4.98 1.49 11.06
C VAL A 90 5.72 1.93 12.32
N ALA A 91 5.19 1.61 13.51
CA ALA A 91 5.80 1.96 14.79
C ALA A 91 7.19 1.34 14.99
N ILE A 92 7.36 0.06 14.65
CA ILE A 92 8.66 -0.64 14.68
C ILE A 92 9.66 0.08 13.77
N THR A 93 9.23 0.48 12.57
CA THR A 93 10.10 1.20 11.61
C THR A 93 10.48 2.60 12.10
N ILE A 94 9.66 3.24 12.95
CA ILE A 94 10.00 4.51 13.61
C ILE A 94 11.05 4.29 14.70
N GLN A 95 10.93 3.21 15.47
CA GLN A 95 11.80 2.92 16.61
C GLN A 95 13.19 2.40 16.21
N ASN A 96 13.30 1.68 15.09
CA ASN A 96 14.55 1.07 14.61
C ASN A 96 15.43 2.03 13.76
N LYS A 97 15.32 3.34 13.96
CA LYS A 97 16.08 4.39 13.28
C LYS A 97 16.97 5.13 14.27
#